data_AF-A0A528FJS9-F1
#
_entry.id   AF-A0A528FJS9-F1
#
_cell.length_a   1.000
_cell.length_b   1.000
_cell.length_c   1.000
_cell.angle_alpha   90.00
_cell.angle_beta   90.00
_cell.angle_gamma   90.00
#
_symmetry.space_group_name_H-M   'P 1'
#
loop_
_entity.id
_entity.type
_entity.pdbx_description
1 polymer ?
#
loop_
_entity_poly.entity_id
_entity_poly.type
_entity_poly.pdbx_seq_one_letter_code
_entity_poly.pdbx_strand_id
1 'polypeptide(L)'
;GVKRRFTRTGSWNGVDVFDDYGHHPVEITAVLKAARDATKGRVIAIAQPHRFTRLHDLFDEFSVCFNDADTVMVAPIYAAGEEPIDGVTSEALVSRIRSGGHRDARYIEGPAAIAPVIRDLAKPGDFIVFLGAGNITQWAYALPRELGGTAS
;
A
#
# COMPACT_ATOMS: atom_id res chain seq x y z
N GLY A 1 -8.04 14.92 16.27
CA GLY A 1 -7.08 14.03 16.93
C GLY A 1 -6.83 12.82 16.06
N VAL A 2 -5.63 12.75 15.50
CA VAL A 2 -4.90 11.58 14.93
C VAL A 2 -5.73 10.30 14.71
N LYS A 3 -6.54 10.21 13.65
CA LYS A 3 -7.17 8.94 13.25
C LYS A 3 -6.50 8.48 11.96
N ARG A 4 -5.88 7.28 11.99
CA ARG A 4 -5.16 6.58 10.89
C ARG A 4 -3.66 6.91 10.73
N ARG A 5 -2.89 6.92 11.82
CA ARG A 5 -1.42 6.82 11.72
C ARG A 5 -0.98 5.48 12.27
N PHE A 6 -0.51 4.60 11.39
CA PHE A 6 0.04 3.27 11.64
C PHE A 6 -0.83 2.41 12.58
N THR A 7 -2.13 2.36 12.28
CA THR A 7 -3.12 1.67 13.11
C THR A 7 -3.15 0.18 12.76
N ARG A 8 -2.89 -0.70 13.72
CA ARG A 8 -3.10 -2.15 13.53
C ARG A 8 -4.60 -2.45 13.38
N THR A 9 -4.99 -3.07 12.29
CA THR A 9 -6.39 -3.42 11.98
C THR A 9 -6.72 -4.89 12.23
N GLY A 10 -5.69 -5.73 12.37
CA GLY A 10 -5.84 -7.14 12.65
C GLY A 10 -4.57 -7.92 12.36
N SER A 11 -4.72 -9.25 12.34
CA SER A 11 -3.64 -10.17 12.05
C SER A 11 -4.15 -11.48 11.48
N TRP A 12 -3.30 -12.15 10.71
CA TRP A 12 -3.57 -13.47 10.15
C TRP A 12 -2.27 -14.28 10.10
N ASN A 13 -2.27 -15.50 10.67
CA ASN A 13 -1.14 -16.43 10.56
C ASN A 13 0.23 -15.81 10.95
N GLY A 14 0.26 -15.02 12.03
CA GLY A 14 1.47 -14.30 12.48
C GLY A 14 1.86 -13.09 11.62
N VAL A 15 1.04 -12.68 10.66
CA VAL A 15 1.17 -11.45 9.86
C VAL A 15 0.31 -10.36 10.48
N ASP A 16 0.87 -9.18 10.69
CA ASP A 16 0.14 -8.01 11.19
C ASP A 16 -0.32 -7.11 10.03
N VAL A 17 -1.53 -6.56 10.15
CA VAL A 17 -2.14 -5.68 9.14
C VAL A 17 -2.31 -4.28 9.72
N PHE A 18 -1.90 -3.27 8.96
CA PHE A 18 -1.90 -1.87 9.36
C PHE A 18 -2.62 -0.98 8.32
N ASP A 19 -3.30 0.05 8.82
CA ASP A 19 -3.91 1.15 8.05
C ASP A 19 -3.18 2.47 8.36
N ASP A 20 -2.78 3.19 7.32
CA ASP A 20 -2.20 4.52 7.42
C ASP A 20 -2.76 5.46 6.33
N TYR A 21 -3.06 6.69 6.73
CA TYR A 21 -3.58 7.74 5.84
C TYR A 21 -2.54 8.33 4.89
N GLY A 22 -1.26 8.00 5.07
CA GLY A 22 -0.14 8.48 4.27
C GLY A 22 -0.42 8.30 2.78
N HIS A 23 -0.46 9.42 2.06
CA HIS A 23 -0.77 9.46 0.64
C HIS A 23 0.12 10.45 -0.13
N HIS A 24 0.96 11.20 0.59
CA HIS A 24 2.08 11.94 0.02
C HIS A 24 3.36 11.10 0.06
N PRO A 25 4.28 11.18 -0.93
CA PRO A 25 5.52 10.40 -0.95
C PRO A 25 6.33 10.47 0.37
N VAL A 26 6.47 11.67 0.94
CA VAL A 26 7.14 11.88 2.25
C VAL A 26 6.50 11.09 3.39
N GLU A 27 5.16 11.03 3.43
CA GLU A 27 4.43 10.29 4.46
C GLU A 27 4.59 8.79 4.26
N ILE A 28 4.49 8.32 3.01
CA ILE A 28 4.68 6.92 2.64
C ILE A 28 6.07 6.43 3.06
N THR A 29 7.12 7.19 2.73
CA THR A 29 8.49 6.86 3.14
C THR A 29 8.61 6.76 4.67
N ALA A 30 8.04 7.72 5.41
CA ALA A 30 8.11 7.71 6.87
C ALA A 30 7.40 6.49 7.48
N VAL A 31 6.24 6.12 6.93
CA VAL A 31 5.46 4.97 7.39
C VAL A 31 6.17 3.65 7.08
N LEU A 32 6.70 3.49 5.87
CA LEU A 32 7.39 2.26 5.47
C LEU A 32 8.71 2.08 6.22
N LYS A 33 9.43 3.16 6.51
CA LYS A 33 10.59 3.12 7.40
C LYS A 33 10.21 2.64 8.79
N ALA A 34 9.16 3.21 9.40
CA ALA A 34 8.68 2.77 10.70
C ALA A 34 8.25 1.29 10.70
N ALA A 35 7.58 0.83 9.64
CA ALA A 35 7.21 -0.56 9.46
C ALA A 35 8.45 -1.46 9.41
N ARG A 36 9.46 -1.08 8.62
CA ARG A 36 10.72 -1.81 8.48
C ARG A 36 11.46 -1.95 9.80
N ASP A 37 11.54 -0.87 10.58
CA ASP A 37 12.23 -0.86 11.86
C ASP A 37 11.51 -1.74 12.90
N ALA A 38 10.18 -1.85 12.81
CA ALA A 38 9.35 -2.60 13.75
C ALA A 38 9.27 -4.11 13.42
N THR A 39 9.31 -4.50 12.14
CA THR A 39 9.18 -5.91 11.75
C THR A 39 10.52 -6.65 11.74
N LYS A 40 10.47 -7.96 11.99
CA LYS A 40 11.57 -8.90 11.70
C LYS A 40 11.39 -9.65 10.38
N GLY A 41 10.19 -9.56 9.79
CA GLY A 41 9.86 -10.13 8.49
C GLY A 41 9.95 -9.08 7.38
N ARG A 42 9.10 -9.26 6.38
CA ARG A 42 8.97 -8.37 5.23
C ARG A 42 7.93 -7.29 5.46
N VAL A 43 8.07 -6.20 4.71
CA VAL A 43 7.03 -5.17 4.61
C VAL A 43 6.36 -5.30 3.24
N ILE A 44 5.05 -5.53 3.25
CA ILE A 44 4.20 -5.60 2.05
C ILE A 44 3.34 -4.34 2.04
N ALA A 45 3.66 -3.40 1.14
CA ALA A 45 2.94 -2.15 0.99
C ALA A 45 1.79 -2.31 -0.01
N ILE A 46 0.60 -1.86 0.36
CA ILE A 46 -0.56 -1.79 -0.53
C ILE A 46 -0.97 -0.32 -0.61
N ALA A 47 -0.78 0.30 -1.76
CA ALA A 47 -0.99 1.73 -1.95
C ALA A 47 -2.15 1.99 -2.91
N GLN A 48 -3.01 2.94 -2.54
CA GLN A 48 -3.99 3.54 -3.44
C GLN A 48 -3.61 5.02 -3.63
N PRO A 49 -3.00 5.39 -4.77
CA PRO A 49 -2.71 6.80 -5.06
C PRO A 49 -3.99 7.64 -5.00
N HIS A 50 -3.90 8.85 -4.46
CA HIS A 50 -5.05 9.73 -4.26
C HIS A 50 -4.92 10.99 -5.11
N ARG A 51 -5.88 11.19 -6.02
CA ARG A 51 -5.95 12.22 -7.08
C ARG A 51 -4.94 12.00 -8.22
N PHE A 52 -5.39 12.26 -9.45
CA PHE A 52 -4.56 12.21 -10.65
C PHE A 52 -3.54 13.35 -10.64
N THR A 53 -3.97 14.56 -10.27
CA THR A 53 -3.09 15.75 -10.20
C THR A 53 -1.91 15.53 -9.27
N ARG A 54 -2.13 14.96 -8.08
CA ARG A 54 -1.05 14.66 -7.12
C ARG A 54 -0.07 13.63 -7.68
N LEU A 55 -0.58 12.56 -8.30
CA LEU A 55 0.30 11.55 -8.87
C LEU A 55 1.11 12.12 -10.04
N HIS A 56 0.51 12.96 -10.87
CA HIS A 56 1.18 13.67 -11.95
C HIS A 56 2.31 14.56 -11.40
N ASP A 57 2.01 15.43 -10.44
CA ASP A 57 2.93 16.45 -9.96
C ASP A 57 4.13 15.87 -9.18
N LEU A 58 3.96 14.67 -8.61
CA LEU A 58 4.95 14.01 -7.75
C LEU A 58 5.35 12.63 -8.28
N PHE A 59 5.23 12.42 -9.60
CA PHE A 59 5.35 11.09 -10.19
C PHE A 59 6.70 10.42 -9.89
N ASP A 60 7.79 11.18 -10.02
CA ASP A 60 9.13 10.67 -9.75
C ASP A 60 9.32 10.38 -8.26
N GLU A 61 8.79 11.20 -7.36
CA GLU A 61 8.84 10.97 -5.91
C GLU A 61 8.02 9.74 -5.49
N PHE A 62 6.84 9.53 -6.08
CA PHE A 62 6.07 8.30 -5.88
C PHE A 62 6.84 7.08 -6.36
N SER A 63 7.60 7.19 -7.44
CA SER A 63 8.32 6.04 -7.98
C SER A 63 9.44 5.50 -7.09
N VAL A 64 9.89 6.28 -6.10
CA VAL A 64 11.00 5.93 -5.20
C VAL A 64 10.61 5.87 -3.72
N CYS A 65 9.42 6.33 -3.33
CA CYS A 65 9.03 6.38 -1.92
C CYS A 65 8.72 5.02 -1.28
N PHE A 66 8.70 3.95 -2.07
CA PHE A 66 8.36 2.60 -1.60
C PHE A 66 9.58 1.73 -1.24
N ASN A 67 10.81 2.24 -1.32
CA ASN A 67 12.03 1.43 -1.22
C ASN A 67 12.22 0.64 0.09
N ASP A 68 11.58 1.05 1.18
CA ASP A 68 11.61 0.32 2.46
C ASP A 68 10.63 -0.88 2.48
N ALA A 69 9.81 -1.07 1.44
CA ALA A 69 8.96 -2.25 1.25
C ALA A 69 9.71 -3.37 0.51
N ASP A 70 9.34 -4.62 0.81
CA ASP A 70 9.77 -5.78 0.01
C ASP A 70 8.88 -6.01 -1.20
N THR A 71 7.57 -5.81 -1.04
CA THR A 71 6.59 -5.90 -2.12
C THR A 71 5.70 -4.68 -2.10
N VAL A 72 5.42 -4.13 -3.27
CA VAL A 72 4.50 -2.99 -3.46
C VAL A 72 3.35 -3.42 -4.37
N MET A 73 2.13 -3.25 -3.90
CA MET A 73 0.92 -3.47 -4.67
C MET A 73 0.22 -2.12 -4.84
N VAL A 74 0.09 -1.66 -6.08
CA VAL A 74 -0.54 -0.37 -6.40
C VAL A 74 -1.92 -0.63 -7.00
N ALA A 75 -2.95 -0.11 -6.35
CA ALA A 75 -4.34 -0.17 -6.80
C ALA A 75 -4.68 0.99 -7.75
N PRO A 76 -5.84 1.00 -8.42
CA PRO A 76 -6.26 2.11 -9.25
C PRO A 76 -6.34 3.41 -8.46
N ILE A 77 -6.03 4.52 -9.12
CA ILE A 77 -6.01 5.87 -8.52
C ILE A 77 -7.40 6.20 -7.98
N TYR A 78 -7.48 6.60 -6.71
CA TYR A 78 -8.70 7.16 -6.15
C TYR A 78 -8.87 8.59 -6.66
N ALA A 79 -9.76 8.77 -7.64
CA ALA A 79 -9.93 10.03 -8.39
C ALA A 79 -10.27 11.24 -7.51
N ALA A 80 -11.02 11.04 -6.42
CA ALA A 80 -11.54 12.11 -5.57
C ALA A 80 -12.23 13.25 -6.34
N GLY A 81 -12.94 12.91 -7.43
CA GLY A 81 -13.66 13.85 -8.28
C GLY A 81 -12.84 14.44 -9.44
N GLU A 82 -11.60 14.02 -9.63
CA GLU A 82 -10.78 14.45 -10.77
C GLU A 82 -11.00 13.57 -12.00
N GLU A 83 -10.90 14.19 -13.17
CA GLU A 83 -10.82 13.47 -14.44
C GLU A 83 -9.44 12.82 -14.61
N PRO A 84 -9.35 11.66 -15.29
CA PRO A 84 -8.09 11.05 -15.63
C PRO A 84 -7.16 11.98 -16.40
N ILE A 85 -5.86 11.93 -16.11
CA ILE A 85 -4.81 12.63 -16.85
C ILE A 85 -4.07 11.61 -17.72
N ASP A 86 -3.89 11.93 -19.00
CA ASP A 86 -3.24 11.03 -19.95
C ASP A 86 -1.82 10.67 -19.50
N GLY A 87 -1.47 9.38 -19.60
CA GLY A 87 -0.20 8.84 -19.10
C GLY A 87 -0.07 8.69 -17.58
N VAL A 88 -0.99 9.24 -16.78
CA VAL A 88 -0.94 9.18 -15.30
C VAL A 88 -1.79 8.02 -14.80
N THR A 89 -1.16 6.84 -14.70
CA THR A 89 -1.81 5.59 -14.30
C THR A 89 -1.01 4.86 -13.21
N SER A 90 -1.70 4.03 -12.43
CA SER A 90 -1.03 3.16 -11.45
C SER A 90 -0.11 2.14 -12.11
N GLU A 91 -0.46 1.69 -13.32
CA GLU A 91 0.34 0.81 -14.16
C GLU A 91 1.64 1.49 -14.59
N ALA A 92 1.58 2.76 -15.02
CA ALA A 92 2.76 3.56 -15.32
C ALA A 92 3.64 3.74 -14.07
N LEU A 93 3.04 4.01 -12.91
CA LEU A 93 3.77 4.11 -11.64
C LEU A 93 4.47 2.78 -11.31
N VAL A 94 3.77 1.64 -11.40
CA VAL A 94 4.36 0.31 -11.17
C VAL A 94 5.51 0.03 -12.12
N SER A 95 5.35 0.34 -13.41
CA SER A 95 6.42 0.23 -14.41
C SER A 95 7.64 1.06 -14.01
N ARG A 96 7.42 2.31 -13.58
CA ARG A 96 8.47 3.22 -13.13
C ARG A 96 9.20 2.68 -11.88
N ILE A 97 8.46 2.24 -10.87
CA ILE A 97 9.01 1.62 -9.64
C ILE A 97 9.91 0.42 -9.99
N ARG A 98 9.46 -0.46 -10.90
CA ARG A 98 10.26 -1.62 -11.36
C ARG A 98 11.51 -1.17 -12.12
N SER A 99 11.39 -0.21 -13.02
CA SER A 99 12.54 0.32 -13.78
C SER A 99 13.57 1.01 -12.88
N GLY A 100 13.12 1.53 -11.72
CA GLY A 100 13.97 2.09 -10.67
C GLY A 100 14.68 1.04 -9.81
N GLY A 101 14.46 -0.26 -10.05
CA GLY A 101 15.15 -1.36 -9.39
C GLY A 101 14.43 -1.95 -8.18
N HIS A 102 13.18 -1.57 -7.91
CA HIS A 102 12.41 -2.18 -6.82
C HIS A 102 12.16 -3.67 -7.10
N ARG A 103 12.39 -4.51 -6.07
CA ARG A 103 12.45 -5.98 -6.21
C ARG A 103 11.13 -6.62 -6.67
N ASP A 104 10.00 -6.10 -6.18
CA ASP A 104 8.67 -6.62 -6.46
C ASP A 104 7.65 -5.49 -6.38
N ALA A 105 7.12 -5.08 -7.54
CA ALA A 105 6.05 -4.09 -7.62
C ALA A 105 5.00 -4.57 -8.61
N ARG A 106 3.74 -4.50 -8.20
CA ARG A 106 2.60 -5.11 -8.88
C ARG A 106 1.46 -4.11 -8.97
N TYR A 107 0.80 -4.11 -10.11
CA TYR A 107 -0.52 -3.51 -10.21
C TYR A 107 -1.57 -4.52 -9.72
N ILE A 108 -2.60 -4.04 -9.03
CA ILE A 108 -3.78 -4.82 -8.67
C ILE A 108 -5.04 -4.10 -9.14
N GLU A 109 -6.04 -4.86 -9.58
CA GLU A 109 -7.30 -4.29 -10.09
C GLU A 109 -8.21 -3.75 -8.98
N GLY A 110 -8.01 -4.19 -7.73
CA GLY A 110 -8.82 -3.75 -6.60
C GLY A 110 -8.71 -4.66 -5.37
N PRO A 111 -9.59 -4.46 -4.37
CA PRO A 111 -9.48 -5.14 -3.08
C PRO A 111 -9.58 -6.66 -3.17
N ALA A 112 -10.41 -7.18 -4.07
CA ALA A 112 -10.60 -8.62 -4.25
C ALA A 112 -9.31 -9.37 -4.67
N ALA A 113 -8.35 -8.67 -5.29
CA ALA A 113 -7.07 -9.23 -5.68
C ALA A 113 -6.07 -9.36 -4.52
N ILE A 114 -6.33 -8.69 -3.37
CA ILE A 114 -5.36 -8.60 -2.27
C ILE A 114 -5.24 -9.93 -1.53
N ALA A 115 -6.36 -10.48 -1.03
CA ALA A 115 -6.32 -11.67 -0.18
C ALA A 115 -5.65 -12.88 -0.87
N PRO A 116 -5.92 -13.20 -2.16
CA PRO A 116 -5.20 -14.27 -2.85
C PRO A 116 -3.68 -14.05 -2.89
N VAL A 117 -3.24 -12.85 -3.26
CA VAL A 117 -1.80 -12.52 -3.33
C VAL A 117 -1.15 -12.63 -1.95
N ILE A 118 -1.81 -12.16 -0.90
CA ILE A 118 -1.30 -12.24 0.47
C ILE A 118 -1.19 -13.69 0.95
N ARG A 119 -2.16 -14.56 0.63
CA ARG A 119 -2.10 -15.99 1.00
C ARG A 119 -0.88 -16.69 0.43
N ASP A 120 -0.52 -16.37 -0.81
CA ASP A 120 0.60 -16.99 -1.51
C ASP A 120 1.95 -16.37 -1.10
N LEU A 121 1.95 -15.08 -0.80
CA LEU A 121 3.18 -14.32 -0.57
C LEU A 121 3.60 -14.28 0.89
N ALA A 122 2.69 -13.97 1.82
CA ALA A 122 3.01 -13.53 3.17
C ALA A 122 3.43 -14.69 4.09
N LYS A 123 4.33 -14.39 5.03
CA LYS A 123 4.89 -15.34 5.99
C LYS A 123 4.76 -14.78 7.41
N PRO A 124 4.68 -15.64 8.44
CA PRO A 124 4.67 -15.18 9.83
C PRO A 124 5.82 -14.19 10.11
N GLY A 125 5.50 -13.09 10.78
CA GLY A 125 6.40 -11.98 11.05
C GLY A 125 6.34 -10.85 10.00
N ASP A 126 5.71 -11.05 8.84
CA ASP A 126 5.53 -9.98 7.86
C ASP A 126 4.51 -8.93 8.34
N PHE A 127 4.68 -7.69 7.88
CA PHE A 127 3.73 -6.60 8.03
C PHE A 127 3.08 -6.30 6.68
N ILE A 128 1.76 -6.10 6.68
CA ILE A 128 0.99 -5.60 5.56
C ILE A 128 0.54 -4.17 5.90
N VAL A 129 0.93 -3.19 5.09
CA VAL A 129 0.65 -1.78 5.35
C VAL A 129 -0.16 -1.20 4.21
N PHE A 130 -1.40 -0.81 4.51
CA PHE A 130 -2.29 -0.10 3.61
C PHE A 130 -2.02 1.41 3.69
N LEU A 131 -1.81 2.04 2.53
CA LEU A 131 -1.41 3.43 2.40
C LEU A 131 -2.37 4.17 1.47
N GLY A 132 -3.09 5.15 1.99
CA GLY A 132 -3.85 6.09 1.17
C GLY A 132 -4.97 6.83 1.89
N ALA A 133 -5.48 7.86 1.22
CA ALA A 133 -6.50 8.74 1.77
C ALA A 133 -7.95 8.40 1.37
N GLY A 134 -8.11 7.50 0.39
CA GLY A 134 -9.40 7.11 -0.18
C GLY A 134 -10.12 6.01 0.62
N ASN A 135 -10.71 5.07 -0.11
CA ASN A 135 -11.47 3.95 0.46
C ASN A 135 -10.59 2.75 0.88
N ILE A 136 -9.29 2.79 0.61
CA ILE A 136 -8.34 1.73 0.97
C ILE A 136 -8.35 1.33 2.46
N THR A 137 -8.71 2.25 3.37
CA THR A 137 -8.89 1.95 4.79
C THR A 137 -9.92 0.83 5.02
N GLN A 138 -11.00 0.78 4.22
CA GLN A 138 -12.01 -0.27 4.32
C GLN A 138 -11.41 -1.64 4.02
N TRP A 139 -10.43 -1.70 3.10
CA TRP A 139 -9.75 -2.92 2.70
C TRP A 139 -8.81 -3.39 3.81
N ALA A 140 -8.10 -2.47 4.48
CA ALA A 140 -7.24 -2.78 5.61
C ALA A 140 -8.00 -3.45 6.78
N TYR A 141 -9.24 -3.01 7.03
CA TYR A 141 -10.12 -3.62 8.05
C TYR A 141 -10.84 -4.89 7.57
N ALA A 142 -10.99 -5.09 6.26
CA ALA A 142 -11.61 -6.27 5.68
C ALA A 142 -10.63 -7.45 5.58
N LEU A 143 -9.39 -7.17 5.18
CA LEU A 143 -8.38 -8.19 4.85
C LEU A 143 -8.19 -9.26 5.95
N PRO A 144 -8.06 -8.93 7.25
CA PRO A 144 -7.93 -9.96 8.28
C PRO A 144 -9.08 -10.96 8.25
N ARG A 145 -10.33 -10.51 8.05
CA ARG A 145 -11.50 -11.40 7.95
C ARG A 145 -11.50 -12.22 6.66
N GLU A 146 -11.16 -11.61 5.53
CA GLU A 146 -11.05 -12.30 4.23
C GLU A 146 -9.99 -13.40 4.24
N LEU A 147 -8.94 -13.25 5.06
CA LEU A 147 -7.90 -14.24 5.26
C LEU A 147 -8.30 -15.36 6.27
N GLY A 148 -9.33 -15.13 7.08
CA GLY A 148 -9.72 -16.01 8.19
C GLY A 148 -8.94 -15.74 9.49
N GLY A 149 -8.42 -14.52 9.65
CA GLY A 149 -7.70 -14.04 10.84
C GLY A 149 -8.58 -13.23 11.80
N THR A 150 -7.92 -12.53 12.72
CA THR A 150 -8.55 -11.74 13.79
C THR A 150 -8.55 -10.25 13.46
N ALA A 151 -9.70 -9.58 13.60
CA ALA A 151 -9.79 -8.12 13.55
C ALA A 151 -9.35 -7.50 14.89
N SER A 152 -8.82 -6.27 14.85
CA SER A 152 -8.52 -5.44 16.04
C SER A 152 -9.70 -4.55 16.42
#